data_AF-A0A5N9D086-F1
#
_entry.id   AF-A0A5N9D086-F1
#
_cell.length_a   1.000
_cell.length_b   1.000
_cell.length_c   1.000
_cell.angle_alpha   90.00
_cell.angle_beta   90.00
_cell.angle_gamma   90.00
#
_symmetry.space_group_name_H-M   'P 1'
#
loop_
_entity.id
_entity.type
_entity.pdbx_description
1 polymer ?
#
loop_
_entity_poly.entity_id
_entity_poly.type
_entity_poly.pdbx_seq_one_letter_code
_entity_poly.pdbx_strand_id
1 'polypeptide(L)' 'MGTDRIREAFEQARAGGRIALVPYVTVGFPEIDLTTEIVRAVVDGGADVVELGVP' A
#
# COMPACT_ATOMS: atom_id res chain seq x y z
N MET A 1 -1.84 15.94 6.40
CA MET A 1 -2.74 15.72 5.23
C MET A 1 -2.28 14.47 4.50
N GLY A 2 -3.07 13.84 3.61
CA GLY A 2 -2.70 12.56 2.96
C GLY A 2 -1.33 12.57 2.24
N THR A 3 -0.93 13.71 1.70
CA THR A 3 0.38 13.94 1.06
C THR A 3 1.57 13.81 2.02
N ASP A 4 1.37 14.05 3.31
CA ASP A 4 2.45 13.94 4.32
C ASP A 4 2.80 12.46 4.55
N ARG A 5 1.79 11.58 4.66
CA ARG A 5 2.00 10.13 4.81
C ARG A 5 2.69 9.50 3.59
N ILE A 6 2.31 9.93 2.38
CA ILE A 6 2.95 9.44 1.15
C ILE A 6 4.43 9.85 1.17
N ARG A 7 4.73 11.11 1.47
CA ARG A 7 6.12 11.59 1.55
C ARG A 7 6.94 10.83 2.59
N GLU A 8 6.39 10.66 3.79
CA GLU A 8 7.02 9.90 4.87
C GLU A 8 7.36 8.46 4.44
N ALA A 9 6.48 7.78 3.73
CA ALA A 9 6.73 6.42 3.24
C ALA A 9 7.94 6.36 2.28
N PHE A 10 8.02 7.31 1.33
CA PHE A 10 9.18 7.41 0.42
C PHE A 10 10.48 7.80 1.16
N GLU A 11 10.38 8.70 2.14
CA GLU A 11 11.53 9.09 2.97
C GLU A 11 12.05 7.91 3.81
N GLN A 12 11.15 7.09 4.37
CA GLN A 12 11.50 5.88 5.12
C GLN A 12 12.17 4.81 4.24
N ALA A 13 11.60 4.53 3.06
CA ALA A 13 12.21 3.61 2.11
C ALA A 13 13.63 4.08 1.72
N ARG A 14 13.79 5.37 1.40
CA ARG A 14 15.08 5.98 1.07
C ARG A 14 16.08 5.91 2.22
N ALA A 15 15.64 6.21 3.45
CA ALA A 15 16.48 6.13 4.64
C ALA A 15 16.97 4.71 4.92
N GLY A 16 16.16 3.71 4.57
CA GLY A 16 16.52 2.29 4.62
C GLY A 16 17.37 1.79 3.45
N GLY A 17 17.77 2.66 2.50
CA GLY A 17 18.50 2.24 1.29
C GLY A 17 17.69 1.36 0.34
N ARG A 18 16.36 1.40 0.44
CA ARG A 18 15.41 0.62 -0.36
C ARG A 18 14.73 1.51 -1.40
N ILE A 19 14.18 0.88 -2.44
CA ILE A 19 13.09 1.49 -3.21
C ILE A 19 11.77 1.34 -2.43
N ALA A 20 10.84 2.26 -2.64
CA ALA A 20 9.50 2.16 -2.08
C ALA A 20 8.67 1.12 -2.87
N LEU A 21 7.94 0.26 -2.15
CA LEU A 21 7.03 -0.74 -2.74
C LEU A 21 5.59 -0.23 -2.68
N VAL A 22 4.95 -0.08 -3.85
CA VAL A 22 3.59 0.44 -3.99
C VAL A 22 2.71 -0.54 -4.79
N PRO A 23 2.09 -1.54 -4.14
CA PRO A 23 1.16 -2.45 -4.80
C PRO A 23 -0.20 -1.79 -5.07
N TYR A 24 -0.82 -2.22 -6.17
CA TYR A 24 -2.18 -1.88 -6.55
C TYR A 24 -3.13 -3.03 -6.20
N VAL A 25 -4.28 -2.71 -5.61
CA VAL A 25 -5.35 -3.65 -5.27
C VAL A 25 -6.67 -3.12 -5.81
N THR A 26 -7.37 -3.91 -6.62
CA THR A 26 -8.74 -3.61 -7.04
C THR A 26 -9.70 -3.91 -5.89
N VAL A 27 -10.42 -2.90 -5.41
CA VAL A 27 -11.46 -3.06 -4.39
C VAL A 27 -12.56 -3.99 -4.94
N GLY A 28 -12.94 -5.00 -4.15
CA GLY A 28 -13.98 -5.94 -4.55
C GLY A 28 -13.48 -7.22 -5.21
N PHE A 29 -12.18 -7.34 -5.51
CA PHE A 29 -11.62 -8.51 -6.17
C PHE A 29 -10.72 -9.33 -5.23
N PRO A 30 -10.82 -10.67 -5.21
CA PRO A 30 -11.78 -11.49 -5.94
C PRO A 30 -13.19 -11.44 -5.33
N GLU A 31 -13.32 -11.02 -4.06
CA GLU A 31 -14.59 -10.84 -3.36
C GLU A 31 -14.52 -9.57 -2.49
N ILE A 32 -15.65 -8.95 -2.20
CA ILE A 32 -15.70 -7.66 -1.48
C ILE A 32 -15.07 -7.72 -0.09
N ASP A 33 -15.36 -8.78 0.66
CA ASP A 33 -14.90 -8.96 2.03
C ASP A 33 -13.39 -9.24 2.12
N LEU A 34 -12.79 -9.73 1.03
CA LEU A 34 -11.35 -10.05 0.97
C LEU A 34 -10.47 -8.82 0.78
N THR A 35 -11.01 -7.67 0.33
CA THR A 35 -10.22 -6.46 0.10
C THR A 35 -9.39 -6.08 1.33
N THR A 36 -10.00 -6.12 2.52
CA THR A 36 -9.31 -5.73 3.77
C THR A 36 -8.21 -6.72 4.14
N GLU A 37 -8.43 -8.02 3.93
CA GLU A 37 -7.42 -9.05 4.19
C GLU A 37 -6.23 -8.92 3.24
N ILE A 38 -6.50 -8.69 1.94
CA ILE A 38 -5.47 -8.47 0.93
C ILE A 38 -4.63 -7.24 1.26
N VAL A 39 -5.26 -6.11 1.64
CA VAL A 39 -4.55 -4.88 2.02
C VAL A 39 -3.64 -5.12 3.23
N ARG A 40 -4.10 -5.86 4.23
CA ARG A 40 -3.27 -6.21 5.40
C ARG A 40 -2.09 -7.10 5.00
N ALA A 41 -2.34 -8.12 4.18
CA ALA A 41 -1.29 -9.03 3.73
C ALA A 41 -0.19 -8.31 2.93
N VAL A 42 -0.54 -7.35 2.07
CA VAL A 42 0.48 -6.58 1.33
C VAL A 42 1.26 -5.61 2.23
N VAL A 43 0.61 -5.03 3.26
CA VAL A 43 1.29 -4.22 4.28
C VAL A 43 2.28 -5.09 5.09
N ASP A 44 1.84 -6.26 5.55
CA ASP A 44 2.70 -7.22 6.26
C ASP A 44 3.85 -7.73 5.37
N GLY A 45 3.63 -7.77 4.05
CA GLY A 45 4.63 -8.06 3.02
C GLY A 45 5.62 -6.92 2.74
N GLY A 46 5.48 -5.77 3.38
CA GLY A 46 6.41 -4.64 3.28
C GLY A 46 6.00 -3.54 2.30
N ALA A 47 4.71 -3.44 1.94
CA ALA A 47 4.22 -2.29 1.18
C ALA A 47 4.41 -0.99 1.96
N ASP A 48 4.99 0.02 1.30
CA ASP A 48 5.16 1.37 1.86
C ASP A 48 3.89 2.21 1.66
N VAL A 49 3.18 2.00 0.54
CA VAL A 49 1.90 2.62 0.19
C VAL A 49 1.03 1.57 -0.50
N VAL A 50 -0.29 1.60 -0.34
CA VAL A 50 -1.22 0.74 -1.09
C VAL A 50 -2.12 1.61 -1.96
N GLU A 51 -2.16 1.32 -3.26
CA GLU A 51 -3.09 1.94 -4.20
C GLU A 51 -4.38 1.11 -4.26
N LEU A 52 -5.52 1.76 -3.99
CA LEU A 52 -6.83 1.13 -4.05
C LEU A 52 -7.58 1.60 -5.29
N GLY A 53 -7.81 0.68 -6.22
CA GLY A 53 -8.63 0.91 -7.40
C GLY A 53 -10.11 0.70 -7.09
N VAL A 54 -10.93 1.75 -7.27
CA VAL A 54 -12.39 1.67 -7.15
C VAL A 54 -12.99 1.52 -8.56
N PRO A 55 -13.78 0.47 -8.84
CA PRO A 55 -14.44 0.28 -10.14
C PRO A 55 -15.57 1.28 -10.41
#